data_AF-A0A9E4EUY5-F1
#
_entry.id   AF-A0A9E4EUY5-F1
#
_cell.length_a   1.000
_cell.length_b   1.000
_cell.length_c   1.000
_cell.angle_alpha   90.00
_cell.angle_beta   90.00
_cell.angle_gamma   90.00
#
_symmetry.space_group_name_H-M   'P 1'
#
loop_
_entity.id
_entity.type
_entity.pdbx_description
1 polymer ?
#
loop_
_entity_poly.entity_id
_entity_poly.type
_entity_poly.pdbx_seq_one_letter_code
_entity_poly.pdbx_strand_id
1 'polypeptide(L)'
;MRKLGAFKEFHFQELSDPVKAKAYIDVALEEYQNDNDDGALLLALRDVAEAQGGLGQLAEKTGLNRSNIYRTLSAGGNPRFHTLAVILHSMGLRLSVDFVSSDPQ
;
A
#
# COMPACT_ATOMS: atom_id res chain seq x y z
N MET A 1 -16.73 4.27 21.94
CA MET A 1 -16.19 3.71 20.67
C MET A 1 -16.88 4.36 19.46
N ARG A 2 -16.68 5.67 19.21
CA ARG A 2 -17.29 6.40 18.08
C ARG A 2 -16.32 7.36 17.38
N LYS A 3 -15.00 7.19 17.61
CA LYS A 3 -13.95 8.04 17.02
C LYS A 3 -13.14 7.38 15.90
N LEU A 4 -13.12 6.04 15.79
CA LEU A 4 -12.35 5.37 14.72
C LEU A 4 -13.02 5.42 13.34
N GLY A 5 -14.35 5.36 13.25
CA GLY A 5 -15.07 5.35 11.96
C GLY A 5 -14.89 6.66 11.18
N ALA A 6 -15.17 7.79 11.83
CA ALA A 6 -15.02 9.11 11.20
C ALA A 6 -13.58 9.46 10.81
N PHE A 7 -12.57 8.94 11.53
CA PHE A 7 -11.16 9.13 11.21
C PHE A 7 -10.74 8.29 9.98
N LYS A 8 -11.31 7.08 9.83
CA LYS A 8 -11.13 6.23 8.64
C LYS A 8 -11.85 6.79 7.41
N GLU A 9 -13.06 7.32 7.57
CA GLU A 9 -13.85 7.92 6.48
C GLU A 9 -13.20 9.20 5.90
N PHE A 10 -12.65 10.07 6.76
CA PHE A 10 -11.96 11.29 6.31
C PHE A 10 -10.66 10.99 5.56
N HIS A 11 -9.94 9.95 6.00
CA HIS A 11 -8.69 9.49 5.38
C HIS A 11 -8.91 8.90 3.98
N PHE A 12 -10.08 8.28 3.75
CA PHE A 12 -10.33 7.52 2.52
C PHE A 12 -10.53 8.37 1.27
N GLN A 13 -11.19 9.53 1.37
CA GLN A 13 -11.34 10.44 0.24
C GLN A 13 -10.00 11.05 -0.16
N GLU A 14 -9.10 11.26 0.80
CA GLU A 14 -7.77 11.81 0.53
C GLU A 14 -6.89 10.83 -0.24
N LEU A 15 -6.99 9.53 0.01
CA LEU A 15 -6.22 8.51 -0.70
C LEU A 15 -6.65 8.27 -2.16
N SER A 16 -7.75 8.90 -2.61
CA SER A 16 -8.08 8.96 -4.03
C SER A 16 -7.17 9.92 -4.82
N ASP A 17 -6.52 10.87 -4.15
CA ASP A 17 -5.49 11.73 -4.72
C ASP A 17 -4.14 10.97 -4.79
N PRO A 18 -3.55 10.80 -5.99
CA PRO A 18 -2.29 10.08 -6.15
C PRO A 18 -1.13 10.64 -5.32
N VAL A 19 -1.08 11.96 -5.10
CA VAL A 19 -0.01 12.60 -4.32
C VAL A 19 -0.14 12.24 -2.85
N LYS A 20 -1.37 12.28 -2.31
CA LYS A 20 -1.63 11.89 -0.91
C LYS A 20 -1.46 10.40 -0.70
N ALA A 21 -1.89 9.58 -1.66
CA ALA A 21 -1.68 8.14 -1.64
C ALA A 21 -0.19 7.76 -1.60
N LYS A 22 0.64 8.42 -2.43
CA LYS A 22 2.09 8.24 -2.38
C LYS A 22 2.65 8.60 -1.00
N ALA A 23 2.33 9.79 -0.48
CA ALA A 23 2.81 10.24 0.82
C ALA A 23 2.41 9.27 1.96
N TYR A 24 1.20 8.73 1.91
CA TYR A 24 0.74 7.74 2.88
C TYR A 24 1.53 6.43 2.81
N ILE A 25 1.81 5.93 1.60
CA ILE A 25 2.62 4.72 1.40
C ILE A 25 4.09 4.97 1.79
N ASP A 26 4.63 6.16 1.53
CA ASP A 26 5.99 6.53 1.95
C ASP A 26 6.12 6.45 3.47
N VAL A 27 5.19 7.05 4.22
CA VAL A 27 5.18 6.97 5.69
C VAL A 27 5.09 5.52 6.17
N ALA A 28 4.21 4.71 5.57
CA ALA A 28 4.11 3.30 5.93
C ALA A 28 5.41 2.50 5.62
N LEU A 29 6.13 2.88 4.56
CA LEU A 29 7.40 2.27 4.19
C LEU A 29 8.52 2.69 5.16
N GLU A 30 8.54 3.95 5.58
CA GLU A 30 9.48 4.46 6.60
C GLU A 30 9.28 3.75 7.94
N GLU A 31 8.03 3.58 8.38
CA GLU A 31 7.73 2.83 9.61
C GLU A 31 8.18 1.37 9.50
N TYR A 32 7.88 0.69 8.38
CA TYR A 32 8.37 -0.67 8.11
C TYR A 32 9.90 -0.77 8.21
N GLN A 33 10.64 0.24 7.73
CA GLN A 33 12.10 0.25 7.84
C GLN A 33 12.59 0.37 9.29
N ASN A 34 11.77 0.93 10.18
CA ASN A 34 12.10 1.08 11.61
C ASN A 34 11.74 -0.17 12.42
N ASP A 35 10.57 -0.76 12.19
CA ASP A 35 10.01 -1.81 13.04
C ASP A 35 9.95 -3.21 12.40
N ASN A 36 10.16 -3.31 11.09
CA ASN A 36 10.01 -4.51 10.26
C ASN A 36 8.58 -5.11 10.26
N ASP A 37 7.55 -4.31 10.53
CA ASP A 37 6.14 -4.71 10.41
C ASP A 37 5.68 -4.57 8.95
N ASP A 38 5.79 -5.65 8.18
CA ASP A 38 5.31 -5.70 6.80
C ASP A 38 3.78 -5.62 6.72
N GLY A 39 3.07 -6.07 7.76
CA GLY A 39 1.62 -6.04 7.83
C GLY A 39 1.04 -4.63 7.74
N ALA A 40 1.66 -3.67 8.44
CA ALA A 40 1.27 -2.26 8.38
C ALA A 40 1.40 -1.68 6.97
N LEU A 41 2.52 -1.93 6.29
CA LEU A 41 2.76 -1.49 4.91
C LEU A 41 1.75 -2.13 3.93
N LEU A 42 1.47 -3.43 4.08
CA LEU A 42 0.49 -4.13 3.23
C LEU A 42 -0.93 -3.60 3.42
N LEU A 43 -1.31 -3.24 4.64
CA LEU A 43 -2.59 -2.59 4.92
C LEU A 43 -2.66 -1.17 4.35
N ALA A 44 -1.56 -0.40 4.37
CA ALA A 44 -1.52 0.91 3.74
C ALA A 44 -1.74 0.82 2.21
N LEU A 45 -1.10 -0.15 1.54
CA LEU A 45 -1.34 -0.44 0.12
C LEU A 45 -2.80 -0.86 -0.12
N ARG A 46 -3.39 -1.63 0.79
CA ARG A 46 -4.81 -1.99 0.72
C ARG A 46 -5.71 -0.77 0.81
N ASP A 47 -5.48 0.12 1.77
CA ASP A 47 -6.31 1.32 1.96
C ASP A 47 -6.29 2.19 0.71
N VAL A 48 -5.11 2.37 0.08
CA VAL A 48 -4.97 3.08 -1.20
C VAL A 48 -5.73 2.36 -2.32
N ALA A 49 -5.59 1.04 -2.43
CA ALA A 49 -6.32 0.28 -3.43
C ALA A 49 -7.84 0.40 -3.27
N GLU A 50 -8.34 0.37 -2.03
CA GLU A 50 -9.76 0.49 -1.74
C GLU A 50 -10.27 1.92 -2.04
N ALA A 51 -9.47 2.95 -1.77
CA ALA A 51 -9.78 4.35 -2.12
C ALA A 51 -9.76 4.62 -3.64
N GLN A 52 -8.92 3.89 -4.40
CA GLN A 52 -8.76 4.05 -5.85
C GLN A 52 -9.67 3.13 -6.68
N GLY A 53 -10.82 2.74 -6.13
CA GLY A 53 -11.82 1.95 -6.85
C GLY A 53 -11.96 0.48 -6.41
N GLY A 54 -11.31 0.10 -5.31
CA GLY A 54 -11.50 -1.21 -4.69
C GLY A 54 -10.51 -2.27 -5.15
N LEU A 55 -10.37 -3.32 -4.34
CA LEU A 55 -9.55 -4.49 -4.68
C LEU A 55 -10.03 -5.25 -5.93
N GLY A 56 -11.29 -5.08 -6.31
CA GLY A 56 -11.84 -5.61 -7.55
C GLY A 56 -11.25 -4.93 -8.79
N GLN A 57 -11.18 -3.59 -8.78
CA GLN A 57 -10.57 -2.84 -9.87
C GLN A 57 -9.05 -3.05 -9.91
N LEU A 58 -8.41 -3.18 -8.73
CA LEU A 58 -6.99 -3.53 -8.66
C LEU A 58 -6.71 -4.89 -9.32
N ALA A 59 -7.53 -5.91 -9.03
CA ALA A 59 -7.41 -7.23 -9.64
C ALA A 59 -7.51 -7.16 -11.19
N GLU A 60 -8.43 -6.36 -11.71
CA GLU A 60 -8.60 -6.15 -13.16
C GLU A 60 -7.38 -5.44 -13.78
N LYS A 61 -6.88 -4.37 -13.16
CA LYS A 61 -5.69 -3.62 -13.62
C LYS A 61 -4.41 -4.47 -13.60
N THR A 62 -4.27 -5.35 -12.61
CA THR A 62 -3.06 -6.15 -12.39
C THR A 62 -3.11 -7.52 -13.07
N GLY A 63 -4.28 -7.98 -13.52
CA GLY A 63 -4.49 -9.34 -14.01
C GLY A 63 -4.41 -10.41 -12.90
N LEU A 64 -4.33 -10.02 -11.63
CA LEU A 64 -4.27 -10.92 -10.49
C LEU A 64 -5.68 -11.31 -10.05
N ASN A 65 -5.87 -12.53 -9.58
CA ASN A 65 -7.18 -12.93 -9.06
C ASN A 65 -7.50 -12.17 -7.76
N ARG A 66 -8.79 -11.86 -7.54
CA ARG A 66 -9.24 -11.09 -6.36
C ARG A 66 -8.83 -11.75 -5.04
N SER A 67 -9.00 -13.07 -4.90
CA SER A 67 -8.60 -13.82 -3.68
C SER A 67 -7.11 -13.66 -3.35
N ASN A 68 -6.27 -13.60 -4.38
CA ASN A 68 -4.84 -13.38 -4.27
C ASN A 68 -4.55 -11.95 -3.81
N ILE A 69 -5.22 -10.95 -4.38
CA ILE A 69 -5.12 -9.55 -3.91
C ILE A 69 -5.51 -9.44 -2.43
N TYR A 70 -6.67 -10.00 -2.03
CA TYR A 70 -7.14 -9.96 -0.65
C TYR A 70 -6.15 -10.58 0.34
N ARG A 71 -5.54 -11.71 -0.02
CA ARG A 71 -4.54 -12.40 0.80
C ARG A 71 -3.20 -11.66 0.81
N THR A 72 -2.78 -11.19 -0.36
CA THR A 72 -1.52 -10.47 -0.56
C THR A 72 -1.48 -9.18 0.24
N LEU A 73 -2.57 -8.40 0.20
CA LEU A 73 -2.70 -7.13 0.90
C LEU A 73 -3.41 -7.29 2.26
N SER A 74 -3.12 -8.39 2.96
CA SER A 74 -3.56 -8.59 4.34
C SER A 74 -2.41 -8.34 5.30
N ALA A 75 -2.69 -8.13 6.58
CA ALA A 75 -1.65 -7.91 7.60
C ALA A 75 -0.66 -9.08 7.73
N GLY A 76 -1.05 -10.30 7.32
CA GLY A 76 -0.16 -11.46 7.26
C GLY A 76 0.13 -11.92 5.83
N GLY A 77 0.00 -11.01 4.87
CA GLY A 77 0.32 -11.28 3.46
C GLY A 77 1.82 -11.48 3.28
N ASN A 78 2.20 -12.12 2.18
CA ASN A 78 3.60 -12.26 1.79
C ASN A 78 3.70 -12.19 0.27
N PRO A 79 3.60 -10.98 -0.33
CA PRO A 79 3.72 -10.83 -1.77
C PRO A 79 5.06 -11.32 -2.26
N ARG A 80 5.05 -12.06 -3.36
CA ARG A 80 6.27 -12.20 -4.17
C ARG A 80 6.63 -10.83 -4.75
N PHE A 81 7.93 -10.60 -4.95
CA PHE A 81 8.45 -9.36 -5.55
C PHE A 81 7.66 -8.88 -6.78
N HIS A 82 7.42 -9.77 -7.74
CA HIS A 82 6.65 -9.44 -8.95
C HIS A 82 5.23 -8.96 -8.64
N THR A 83 4.55 -9.59 -7.67
CA THR A 83 3.21 -9.20 -7.25
C THR A 83 3.20 -7.79 -6.68
N LEU A 84 4.16 -7.48 -5.80
CA LEU A 84 4.29 -6.14 -5.21
C LEU A 84 4.56 -5.08 -6.29
N ALA A 85 5.50 -5.36 -7.20
CA ALA A 85 5.86 -4.44 -8.28
C ALA A 85 4.67 -4.14 -9.20
N VAL A 86 3.88 -5.14 -9.57
CA VAL A 86 2.68 -4.97 -10.42
C VAL A 86 1.59 -4.17 -9.69
N ILE A 87 1.38 -4.42 -8.40
CA ILE A 87 0.42 -3.66 -7.59
C ILE A 87 0.82 -2.18 -7.53
N LEU A 88 2.08 -1.89 -7.17
CA LEU A 88 2.62 -0.52 -7.12
C LEU A 88 2.46 0.17 -8.48
N HIS A 89 2.83 -0.51 -9.57
CA HIS A 89 2.72 0.06 -10.91
C HIS A 89 1.28 0.40 -11.30
N SER A 90 0.31 -0.44 -10.92
CA SER A 90 -1.12 -0.17 -11.16
C SER A 90 -1.67 1.03 -10.38
N MET A 91 -0.98 1.43 -9.31
CA MET A 91 -1.25 2.64 -8.52
C MET A 91 -0.46 3.86 -9.01
N GLY A 92 0.32 3.74 -10.09
CA GLY A 92 1.20 4.80 -10.58
C GLY A 92 2.51 4.95 -9.80
N LEU A 93 2.87 3.95 -8.99
CA LEU A 93 4.07 3.93 -8.15
C LEU A 93 5.12 2.96 -8.71
N ARG A 94 6.35 3.04 -8.20
CA ARG A 94 7.44 2.12 -8.55
C ARG A 94 8.32 1.85 -7.35
N LEU A 95 9.02 0.73 -7.36
CA LEU A 95 10.11 0.47 -6.42
C LEU A 95 11.33 1.33 -6.77
N SER A 96 12.03 1.79 -5.75
CA SER A 96 13.32 2.49 -5.85
C SER A 96 14.30 1.89 -4.86
N VAL A 97 15.59 2.11 -5.11
CA VAL A 97 16.67 1.78 -4.19
C VAL A 97 17.26 3.07 -3.65
N ASP A 98 17.63 3.07 -2.38
CA ASP A 98 18.30 4.17 -1.70
C ASP A 98 19.35 3.61 -0.74
N PHE A 99 20.22 4.46 -0.20
CA PHE A 99 21.16 4.05 0.82
C PHE A 99 20.43 3.75 2.14
N VAL A 100 20.85 2.68 2.81
CA VAL A 100 20.34 2.32 4.15
C VAL A 100 20.78 3.35 5.20
N SER A 101 21.83 4.13 4.90
CA SER A 101 22.31 5.25 5.71
C SER A 101 22.76 6.40 4.81
N SER A 102 22.60 7.65 5.26
CA SER A 102 22.93 8.88 4.54
C SER A 102 24.43 9.10 4.24
N ASP A 103 25.29 8.13 4.54
CA ASP A 103 26.71 8.11 4.17
C ASP A 103 26.94 7.01 3.11
N PRO A 104 27.13 7.38 1.83
CA PRO A 104 27.63 6.46 0.82
C PRO A 104 29.08 6.08 1.18
N GLN A 105 29.35 4.79 1.37
CA GLN A 105 30.74 4.29 1.34
C GLN A 105 31.29 4.28 -0.08
#